data_AF-A0A850QK77-F1
#
_entry.id   AF-A0A850QK77-F1
#
_cell.length_a   1.000
_cell.length_b   1.000
_cell.length_c   1.000
_cell.angle_alpha   90.00
_cell.angle_beta   90.00
_cell.angle_gamma   90.00
#
_symmetry.space_group_name_H-M   'P 1'
#
loop_
_entity.id
_entity.type
_entity.pdbx_description
1 polymer ?
#
loop_
_entity_poly.entity_id
_entity_poly.type
_entity_poly.pdbx_seq_one_letter_code
_entity_poly.pdbx_strand_id
1 'polypeptide(L)'
;IQLTVEGELVKGNSAESISRIVTDDAGKKRRIQADVTAFIEFEPSNEPVVAKVALSPVSTEGAEKNYQQEANITFDQAKQQAKQKWAESLNDIKVTGGSADQKEIFYTALYHTKIAPMIHQDVDGQYRGMADGTQVQNFTNGEGETNYSVYSMWDTFRSLHPLKTITEPERAVEYAKNLIKKQQEGGLLPKWELHGDYSGTMVGYPAVSIIADAMIKYPESFSDQERKDALAAALASSNYHPEDFQHWHQGLLNKVLTPHIKYIAELGFAPAVERDGEGNLINGTTESVSYGLENAYYDWCIAQMAKLAGSDAIYLEYMKRSKAYKRYFDHNPARYAEHNSTGFMRPIMSDGSWSTPFDPYNAVHETGNYTEGNAWQWTWFVPHDINGLKYVMGGEEAFLSNLDALFNAKPLEGTADMTGLIGQYVHGNEPDHHVAYLYNYTSEPWKTQEYVDYILDTFYTTLPNGIIGNEDVGAMSSWYVMSALGFYQVS
;
A
#
# COMPACT_ATOMS: atom_id res chain seq x y z
N ILE A 1 27.44 3.93 28.83
CA ILE A 1 27.92 3.51 27.49
C ILE A 1 29.33 4.05 27.35
N GLN A 2 30.26 3.29 26.76
CA GLN A 2 31.64 3.74 26.59
C GLN A 2 31.85 4.13 25.13
N LEU A 3 32.33 5.36 24.91
CA LEU A 3 32.72 5.83 23.58
C LEU A 3 34.20 5.52 23.39
N THR A 4 34.49 4.73 22.36
CA THR A 4 35.87 4.38 21.98
C THR A 4 36.19 4.94 20.60
N VAL A 5 37.45 5.35 20.42
CA VAL A 5 38.03 5.69 19.11
C VAL A 5 39.17 4.72 18.90
N GLU A 6 39.11 3.93 17.82
CA GLU A 6 40.09 2.88 17.52
C GLU A 6 40.29 1.86 18.68
N GLY A 7 39.23 1.62 19.46
CA GLY A 7 39.26 0.71 20.61
C GLY A 7 39.80 1.33 21.91
N GLU A 8 40.26 2.59 21.88
CA GLU A 8 40.68 3.32 23.09
C GLU A 8 39.56 4.21 23.64
N LEU A 9 39.45 4.25 24.98
CA LEU A 9 38.43 5.04 25.66
C LEU A 9 38.80 6.53 25.63
N VAL A 10 37.96 7.36 25.02
CA VAL A 10 38.24 8.80 24.87
C VAL A 10 37.82 9.57 26.10
N LYS A 11 38.76 10.26 26.76
CA LYS A 11 38.48 11.17 27.87
C LYS A 11 37.75 12.42 27.35
N GLY A 12 36.68 12.84 28.02
CA GLY A 12 35.86 13.99 27.65
C GLY A 12 34.55 13.60 26.95
N ASN A 13 34.54 12.45 26.26
CA ASN A 13 33.34 11.89 25.67
C ASN A 13 32.63 10.98 26.67
N SER A 14 31.32 11.15 26.81
CA SER A 14 30.50 10.36 27.72
C SER A 14 29.25 9.87 27.02
N ALA A 15 28.71 8.74 27.47
CA ALA A 15 27.40 8.31 27.03
C ALA A 15 26.60 7.79 28.21
N GLU A 16 25.48 8.46 28.47
CA GLU A 16 24.59 8.20 29.59
C GLU A 16 23.36 7.41 29.11
N SER A 17 22.86 6.54 29.99
CA SER A 17 21.64 5.76 29.76
C SER A 17 20.72 5.99 30.96
N ILE A 18 19.70 6.83 30.78
CA ILE A 18 18.83 7.24 31.88
C ILE A 18 17.57 6.36 31.90
N SER A 19 17.60 5.25 32.65
CA SER A 19 16.35 4.51 32.96
C SER A 19 15.65 5.14 34.16
N ARG A 20 14.36 5.48 34.02
CA ARG A 20 13.52 5.91 35.14
C ARG A 20 12.24 5.08 35.23
N ILE A 21 11.81 4.79 36.46
CA ILE A 21 10.49 4.25 36.72
C ILE A 21 9.55 5.43 36.88
N VAL A 22 8.53 5.51 36.02
CA VAL A 22 7.48 6.52 36.11
C VAL A 22 6.19 5.81 36.48
N THR A 23 5.50 6.36 37.47
CA THR A 23 4.18 5.90 37.87
C THR A 23 3.18 6.76 37.12
N ASP A 24 2.28 6.15 36.34
CA ASP A 24 1.18 6.88 35.71
C ASP A 24 0.13 7.32 36.76
N ASP A 25 -0.82 8.16 36.34
CA ASP A 25 -1.89 8.71 37.20
C ASP A 25 -2.79 7.62 37.82
N ALA A 26 -2.71 6.39 37.30
CA ALA A 26 -3.41 5.20 37.81
C ALA A 26 -2.56 4.37 38.79
N GLY A 27 -1.36 4.82 39.17
CA GLY A 27 -0.49 4.13 40.11
C GLY A 27 0.36 3.00 39.50
N LYS A 28 0.34 2.82 38.17
CA LYS A 28 1.08 1.75 37.50
C LYS A 28 2.51 2.20 37.23
N LYS A 29 3.48 1.50 37.82
CA LYS A 29 4.91 1.70 37.55
C LYS A 29 5.27 1.18 36.16
N ARG A 30 5.74 2.07 35.28
CA ARG A 30 6.30 1.74 33.97
C ARG A 30 7.77 2.12 33.95
N ARG A 31 8.62 1.23 33.43
CA ARG A 31 10.01 1.57 33.12
C ARG A 31 9.98 2.36 31.81
N ILE A 32 10.36 3.62 31.83
CA ILE A 32 10.65 4.34 30.60
C ILE A 32 12.03 3.84 30.13
N GLN A 33 12.08 3.36 28.89
CA GLN A 33 13.30 2.88 28.24
C GLN A 33 14.35 3.99 28.27
N ALA A 34 15.61 3.62 28.45
CA ALA A 34 16.67 4.60 28.67
C ALA A 34 16.85 5.50 27.44
N ASP A 35 16.74 6.81 27.64
CA ASP A 35 17.31 7.76 26.68
C ASP A 35 18.83 7.53 26.68
N VAL A 36 19.36 7.14 25.53
CA VAL A 36 20.80 7.00 25.29
C VAL A 36 21.27 8.28 24.61
N THR A 37 22.13 9.03 25.29
CA THR A 37 22.76 10.23 24.71
C THR A 37 24.25 10.02 24.64
N ALA A 38 24.84 10.23 23.46
CA ALA A 38 26.29 10.28 23.27
C ALA A 38 26.74 11.75 23.18
N PHE A 39 27.64 12.15 24.07
CA PHE A 39 28.31 13.44 24.04
C PHE A 39 29.71 13.26 23.45
N ILE A 40 29.92 13.84 22.27
CA ILE A 40 31.19 13.81 21.55
C ILE A 40 31.68 15.24 21.39
N GLU A 41 32.77 15.57 22.07
CA GLU A 41 33.41 16.89 22.02
C GLU A 41 34.66 16.84 21.15
N PHE A 42 34.85 17.86 20.31
CA PHE A 42 36.03 18.04 19.47
C PHE A 42 36.67 19.36 19.84
N GLU A 43 38.00 19.42 19.79
CA GLU A 43 38.73 20.68 19.92
C GLU A 43 38.33 21.66 18.81
N PRO A 44 38.27 22.98 19.09
CA PRO A 44 37.96 23.98 18.07
C PRO A 44 38.88 23.87 16.84
N SER A 45 38.27 23.76 15.66
CA SER A 45 38.96 23.62 14.38
C SER A 45 38.21 24.34 13.26
N ASN A 46 38.94 24.74 12.21
CA ASN A 46 38.36 25.24 10.96
C ASN A 46 38.06 24.11 9.96
N GLU A 47 38.50 22.88 10.26
CA GLU A 47 38.24 21.70 9.43
C GLU A 47 36.83 21.17 9.67
N PRO A 48 36.12 20.69 8.62
CA PRO A 48 34.81 20.10 8.78
C PRO A 48 34.89 18.76 9.53
N VAL A 49 33.91 18.51 10.40
CA VAL A 49 33.71 17.18 10.98
C VAL A 49 33.01 16.30 9.94
N VAL A 50 33.66 15.22 9.53
CA VAL A 50 33.08 14.23 8.59
C VAL A 50 32.61 13.02 9.39
N ALA A 51 31.30 12.81 9.39
CA ALA A 51 30.68 11.61 9.97
C ALA A 51 30.33 10.61 8.88
N LYS A 52 30.60 9.33 9.15
CA LYS A 52 30.19 8.19 8.31
C LYS A 52 29.41 7.23 9.19
N VAL A 53 28.21 6.87 8.74
CA VAL A 53 27.28 6.04 9.51
C VAL A 53 26.80 4.92 8.61
N ALA A 54 26.95 3.68 9.06
CA ALA A 54 26.33 2.52 8.45
C ALA A 54 25.27 1.98 9.40
N LEU A 55 24.20 1.44 8.82
CA LEU A 55 23.09 0.82 9.55
C LEU A 55 23.07 -0.67 9.22
N SER A 56 22.49 -1.46 10.11
CA SER A 56 22.15 -2.85 9.87
C SER A 56 20.81 -3.14 10.52
N PRO A 57 19.90 -3.85 9.85
CA PRO A 57 18.70 -4.33 10.50
C PRO A 57 19.03 -5.44 11.51
N VAL A 58 20.16 -6.12 11.40
CA VAL A 58 20.48 -7.33 12.18
C VAL A 58 21.28 -7.03 13.44
N SER A 59 22.49 -6.47 13.30
CA SER A 59 23.41 -6.28 14.42
C SER A 59 24.46 -5.18 14.20
N THR A 60 25.18 -4.83 15.26
CA THR A 60 26.32 -3.89 15.19
C THR A 60 27.47 -4.43 14.33
N GLU A 61 27.69 -5.74 14.31
CA GLU A 61 28.68 -6.38 13.44
C GLU A 61 28.26 -6.34 11.97
N GLY A 62 26.96 -6.46 11.68
CA GLY A 62 26.41 -6.23 10.34
C GLY A 62 26.66 -4.80 9.87
N ALA A 63 26.39 -3.82 10.74
CA ALA A 63 26.63 -2.40 10.43
C ALA A 63 28.13 -2.13 10.16
N GLU A 64 29.03 -2.75 10.93
CA GLU A 64 30.48 -2.65 10.70
C GLU A 64 30.90 -3.27 9.35
N LYS A 65 30.33 -4.42 8.95
CA LYS A 65 30.58 -5.01 7.63
C LYS A 65 30.10 -4.10 6.49
N ASN A 66 28.91 -3.52 6.63
CA ASN A 66 28.36 -2.56 5.66
C ASN A 66 29.30 -1.34 5.56
N TYR A 67 29.77 -0.82 6.69
CA TYR A 67 30.73 0.28 6.75
C TYR A 67 32.05 -0.07 6.02
N GLN A 68 32.64 -1.22 6.33
CA GLN A 68 33.91 -1.64 5.73
C GLN A 68 33.80 -1.79 4.21
N GLN A 69 32.66 -2.27 3.71
CA GLN A 69 32.43 -2.48 2.29
C GLN A 69 32.18 -1.17 1.53
N GLU A 70 31.39 -0.25 2.08
CA GLU A 70 30.85 0.89 1.31
C GLU A 70 31.40 2.26 1.74
N ALA A 71 31.84 2.41 2.99
CA ALA A 71 32.18 3.72 3.56
C ALA A 71 33.64 4.15 3.30
N ASN A 72 34.45 3.38 2.56
CA ASN A 72 35.83 3.74 2.22
C ASN A 72 35.94 4.77 1.07
N ILE A 73 35.17 5.85 1.17
CA ILE A 73 35.10 6.96 0.20
C ILE A 73 35.06 8.31 0.92
N THR A 74 35.40 9.40 0.24
CA THR A 74 35.23 10.77 0.76
C THR A 74 33.79 11.25 0.60
N PHE A 75 33.42 12.33 1.28
CA PHE A 75 32.10 12.96 1.12
C PHE A 75 31.81 13.35 -0.34
N ASP A 76 32.80 13.95 -1.02
CA ASP A 76 32.63 14.36 -2.42
C ASP A 76 32.50 13.17 -3.36
N GLN A 77 33.23 12.07 -3.10
CA GLN A 77 33.07 10.82 -3.84
C GLN A 77 31.68 10.23 -3.65
N ALA A 78 31.17 10.18 -2.40
CA ALA A 78 29.82 9.70 -2.09
C ALA A 78 28.75 10.55 -2.81
N LYS A 79 28.87 11.88 -2.76
CA LYS A 79 27.98 12.82 -3.46
C LYS A 79 28.00 12.61 -4.98
N GLN A 80 29.19 12.44 -5.57
CA GLN A 80 29.32 12.23 -7.00
C GLN A 80 28.74 10.87 -7.44
N GLN A 81 29.02 9.81 -6.69
CA GLN A 81 28.45 8.48 -6.95
C GLN A 81 26.93 8.48 -6.84
N ALA A 82 26.38 9.12 -5.80
CA ALA A 82 24.93 9.26 -5.65
C ALA A 82 24.30 10.03 -6.82
N LYS A 83 24.91 11.15 -7.23
CA LYS A 83 24.45 11.92 -8.39
C LYS A 83 24.48 11.11 -9.67
N GLN A 84 25.52 10.30 -9.88
CA GLN A 84 25.63 9.43 -11.04
C GLN A 84 24.55 8.34 -11.03
N LYS A 85 24.38 7.62 -9.92
CA LYS A 85 23.34 6.58 -9.77
C LYS A 85 21.94 7.14 -10.01
N TRP A 86 21.63 8.31 -9.46
CA TRP A 86 20.35 8.98 -9.71
C TRP A 86 20.19 9.44 -11.16
N ALA A 87 21.23 10.00 -11.77
CA ALA A 87 21.18 10.39 -13.18
C ALA A 87 20.97 9.19 -14.10
N GLU A 88 21.61 8.04 -13.80
CA GLU A 88 21.41 6.79 -14.54
C GLU A 88 19.98 6.27 -14.35
N SER A 89 19.47 6.22 -13.12
CA SER A 89 18.15 5.69 -12.83
C SER A 89 16.99 6.57 -13.33
N LEU A 90 17.13 7.91 -13.29
CA LEU A 90 16.11 8.81 -13.84
C LEU A 90 16.14 8.85 -15.38
N ASN A 91 17.17 8.28 -16.00
CA ASN A 91 17.30 8.22 -17.46
C ASN A 91 16.52 7.05 -18.08
N ASP A 92 15.86 6.22 -17.25
CA ASP A 92 14.91 5.18 -17.68
C ASP A 92 13.83 5.76 -18.60
N ILE A 93 13.41 7.00 -18.33
CA ILE A 93 12.42 7.72 -19.14
C ILE A 93 12.97 9.08 -19.56
N LYS A 94 12.98 9.33 -20.88
CA LYS A 94 13.40 10.61 -21.47
C LYS A 94 12.18 11.34 -22.04
N VAL A 95 11.81 12.46 -21.41
CA VAL A 95 10.70 13.29 -21.87
C VAL A 95 11.20 14.49 -22.68
N THR A 96 10.44 14.89 -23.69
CA THR A 96 10.66 16.12 -24.49
C THR A 96 9.37 16.93 -24.56
N GLY A 97 9.45 18.24 -24.85
CA GLY A 97 8.29 19.14 -24.70
C GLY A 97 8.08 19.59 -23.25
N GLY A 98 6.89 20.13 -22.93
CA GLY A 98 6.53 20.61 -21.58
C GLY A 98 7.27 21.87 -21.11
N SER A 99 6.73 22.51 -20.07
CA SER A 99 7.38 23.61 -19.35
C SER A 99 8.57 23.13 -18.51
N ALA A 100 9.36 24.06 -17.97
CA ALA A 100 10.42 23.71 -17.02
C ALA A 100 9.82 23.06 -15.76
N ASP A 101 8.74 23.64 -15.24
CA ASP A 101 8.04 23.15 -14.05
C ASP A 101 7.46 21.74 -14.28
N GLN A 102 6.87 21.45 -15.44
CA GLN A 102 6.37 20.11 -15.76
C GLN A 102 7.49 19.06 -15.80
N LYS A 103 8.68 19.42 -16.27
CA LYS A 103 9.84 18.52 -16.23
C LYS A 103 10.35 18.31 -14.81
N GLU A 104 10.36 19.37 -14.00
CA GLU A 104 10.74 19.28 -12.59
C GLU A 104 9.78 18.38 -11.82
N ILE A 105 8.46 18.55 -11.99
CA ILE A 105 7.44 17.68 -11.39
C ILE A 105 7.62 16.25 -11.88
N PHE A 106 7.76 16.02 -13.20
CA PHE A 106 7.92 14.68 -13.75
C PHE A 106 9.13 13.94 -13.19
N TYR A 107 10.32 14.57 -13.20
CA TYR A 107 11.53 13.92 -12.70
C TYR A 107 11.57 13.81 -11.18
N THR A 108 10.91 14.71 -10.45
CA THR A 108 10.73 14.59 -8.99
C THR A 108 9.79 13.44 -8.65
N ALA A 109 8.68 13.30 -9.38
CA ALA A 109 7.76 12.18 -9.23
C ALA A 109 8.46 10.85 -9.55
N LEU A 110 9.20 10.76 -10.67
CA LEU A 110 9.99 9.57 -11.02
C LEU A 110 11.04 9.24 -9.96
N TYR A 111 11.66 10.25 -9.33
CA TYR A 111 12.55 10.07 -8.19
C TYR A 111 11.82 9.43 -6.99
N HIS A 112 10.65 9.95 -6.61
CA HIS A 112 9.87 9.39 -5.49
C HIS A 112 9.48 7.92 -5.72
N THR A 113 9.14 7.51 -6.95
CA THR A 113 8.81 6.09 -7.26
C THR A 113 9.96 5.10 -7.07
N LYS A 114 11.18 5.60 -6.84
CA LYS A 114 12.40 4.81 -6.72
C LYS A 114 12.99 4.81 -5.31
N ILE A 115 12.33 5.46 -4.35
CA ILE A 115 12.77 5.50 -2.95
C ILE A 115 12.45 4.17 -2.24
N ALA A 116 11.31 3.54 -2.57
CA ALA A 116 10.83 2.32 -1.95
C ALA A 116 10.13 1.38 -2.97
N PRO A 117 10.00 0.07 -2.68
CA PRO A 117 10.57 -0.66 -1.52
C PRO A 117 12.10 -0.63 -1.50
N MET A 118 12.69 -0.49 -0.31
CA MET A 118 14.13 -0.31 -0.11
C MET A 118 14.82 -1.60 0.34
N ILE A 119 16.11 -1.76 0.01
CA ILE A 119 16.91 -2.90 0.47
C ILE A 119 16.92 -2.92 2.01
N HIS A 120 16.64 -4.08 2.58
CA HIS A 120 16.59 -4.29 4.03
C HIS A 120 17.35 -5.56 4.43
N GLN A 121 18.64 -5.57 4.10
CA GLN A 121 19.60 -6.62 4.45
C GLN A 121 21.01 -6.03 4.57
N ASP A 122 21.90 -6.75 5.24
CA ASP A 122 23.34 -6.46 5.27
C ASP A 122 24.07 -6.96 4.01
N VAL A 123 25.29 -6.47 3.80
CA VAL A 123 26.15 -6.87 2.66
C VAL A 123 26.50 -8.36 2.65
N ASP A 124 26.34 -9.05 3.78
CA ASP A 124 26.55 -10.50 3.89
C ASP A 124 25.27 -11.33 3.73
N GLY A 125 24.15 -10.68 3.36
CA GLY A 125 22.87 -11.32 3.08
C GLY A 125 21.99 -11.57 4.30
N GLN A 126 22.41 -11.17 5.50
CA GLN A 126 21.60 -11.29 6.71
C GLN A 126 20.50 -10.22 6.76
N TYR A 127 19.31 -10.60 7.20
CA TYR A 127 18.17 -9.69 7.37
C TYR A 127 17.25 -10.13 8.51
N ARG A 128 16.34 -9.25 8.94
CA ARG A 128 15.22 -9.63 9.83
C ARG A 128 14.04 -10.11 8.99
N GLY A 129 13.67 -11.36 9.16
CA GLY A 129 12.53 -11.96 8.46
C GLY A 129 11.18 -11.58 9.07
N MET A 130 10.10 -11.94 8.38
CA MET A 130 8.73 -11.66 8.84
C MET A 130 8.39 -12.39 10.14
N ALA A 131 8.00 -11.63 11.16
CA ALA A 131 7.34 -12.02 12.42
C ALA A 131 7.28 -10.72 13.26
N ASP A 132 7.53 -10.75 14.56
CA ASP A 132 7.88 -9.57 15.36
C ASP A 132 9.29 -9.01 15.05
N GLY A 133 9.84 -9.30 13.85
CA GLY A 133 11.19 -8.94 13.43
C GLY A 133 12.33 -9.62 14.20
N THR A 134 12.07 -10.60 15.06
CA THR A 134 13.13 -11.18 15.92
C THR A 134 14.01 -12.21 15.22
N GLN A 135 13.52 -12.85 14.16
CA GLN A 135 14.25 -13.93 13.49
C GLN A 135 15.25 -13.36 12.48
N VAL A 136 16.53 -13.68 12.70
CA VAL A 136 17.59 -13.43 11.72
C VAL A 136 17.51 -14.50 10.65
N GLN A 137 17.26 -14.07 9.43
CA GLN A 137 17.31 -14.88 8.23
C GLN A 137 18.61 -14.59 7.48
N ASN A 138 18.97 -15.49 6.57
CA ASN A 138 20.12 -15.31 5.71
C ASN A 138 19.86 -15.99 4.38
N PHE A 139 20.11 -15.29 3.28
CA PHE A 139 20.17 -15.93 1.97
C PHE A 139 21.45 -16.77 1.89
N THR A 140 21.37 -18.06 2.23
CA THR A 140 22.52 -18.97 2.08
C THR A 140 23.02 -18.95 0.64
N ASN A 141 24.28 -18.55 0.46
CA ASN A 141 25.06 -18.57 -0.78
C ASN A 141 24.74 -17.52 -1.86
N GLY A 142 24.02 -16.44 -1.55
CA GLY A 142 24.06 -15.21 -2.37
C GLY A 142 23.69 -15.33 -3.86
N GLU A 143 23.00 -16.40 -4.28
CA GLU A 143 22.52 -16.52 -5.66
C GLU A 143 21.19 -15.77 -5.83
N GLY A 144 21.29 -14.45 -5.96
CA GLY A 144 20.27 -13.63 -6.63
C GLY A 144 19.05 -13.18 -5.83
N GLU A 145 18.98 -13.42 -4.52
CA GLU A 145 17.85 -12.97 -3.69
C GLU A 145 18.21 -11.71 -2.88
N THR A 146 17.32 -10.72 -2.89
CA THR A 146 17.42 -9.49 -2.09
C THR A 146 16.16 -9.32 -1.25
N ASN A 147 16.33 -9.03 0.04
CA ASN A 147 15.24 -8.68 0.93
C ASN A 147 14.98 -7.18 0.88
N TYR A 148 13.69 -6.84 0.75
CA TYR A 148 13.23 -5.47 0.73
C TYR A 148 12.27 -5.20 1.88
N SER A 149 12.05 -3.92 2.15
CA SER A 149 11.07 -3.46 3.14
C SER A 149 10.40 -2.15 2.70
N VAL A 150 9.40 -1.72 3.47
CA VAL A 150 8.53 -0.56 3.21
C VAL A 150 7.60 -0.86 2.04
N TYR A 151 6.76 -1.88 2.24
CA TYR A 151 5.73 -2.25 1.28
C TYR A 151 4.39 -1.62 1.68
N SER A 152 4.10 -0.41 1.16
CA SER A 152 2.81 0.29 1.36
C SER A 152 1.78 -0.17 0.34
N MET A 153 1.36 -1.44 0.42
CA MET A 153 0.77 -2.09 -0.75
C MET A 153 -0.66 -1.68 -1.04
N TRP A 154 -1.45 -1.21 -0.06
CA TRP A 154 -2.80 -0.71 -0.31
C TRP A 154 -2.81 0.46 -1.31
N ASP A 155 -1.74 1.25 -1.32
CA ASP A 155 -1.54 2.38 -2.23
C ASP A 155 -0.79 1.92 -3.48
N THR A 156 0.35 1.29 -3.26
CA THR A 156 1.34 1.06 -4.33
C THR A 156 0.96 -0.04 -5.30
N PHE A 157 -0.06 -0.88 -5.03
CA PHE A 157 -0.55 -1.85 -6.03
C PHE A 157 -1.23 -1.15 -7.22
N ARG A 158 -1.75 0.08 -7.03
CA ARG A 158 -2.61 0.78 -7.99
C ARG A 158 -1.85 1.34 -9.18
N SER A 159 -0.65 1.87 -8.93
CA SER A 159 0.12 2.62 -9.92
C SER A 159 1.63 2.36 -9.82
N LEU A 160 2.19 2.31 -8.61
CA LEU A 160 3.64 2.15 -8.43
C LEU A 160 4.17 0.79 -8.92
N HIS A 161 3.59 -0.30 -8.43
CA HIS A 161 4.01 -1.64 -8.86
C HIS A 161 3.69 -1.89 -10.35
N PRO A 162 2.52 -1.47 -10.87
CA PRO A 162 2.28 -1.44 -12.32
C PRO A 162 3.36 -0.67 -13.10
N LEU A 163 3.75 0.53 -12.67
CA LEU A 163 4.83 1.29 -13.29
C LEU A 163 6.15 0.52 -13.24
N LYS A 164 6.50 -0.09 -12.10
CA LYS A 164 7.71 -0.88 -11.93
C LYS A 164 7.75 -2.10 -12.85
N THR A 165 6.61 -2.75 -13.13
CA THR A 165 6.60 -3.82 -14.14
C THR A 165 6.96 -3.32 -15.54
N ILE A 166 6.81 -2.03 -15.84
CA ILE A 166 7.15 -1.44 -17.14
C ILE A 166 8.60 -0.94 -17.14
N THR A 167 9.00 -0.21 -16.11
CA THR A 167 10.30 0.49 -16.06
C THR A 167 11.42 -0.36 -15.45
N GLU A 168 11.09 -1.29 -14.57
CA GLU A 168 12.03 -2.07 -13.77
C GLU A 168 11.60 -3.56 -13.66
N PRO A 169 11.43 -4.28 -14.79
CA PRO A 169 10.77 -5.59 -14.81
C PRO A 169 11.44 -6.66 -13.96
N GLU A 170 12.78 -6.73 -13.99
CA GLU A 170 13.54 -7.67 -13.14
C GLU A 170 13.31 -7.40 -11.65
N ARG A 171 13.31 -6.11 -11.26
CA ARG A 171 13.05 -5.69 -9.88
C ARG A 171 11.61 -5.95 -9.46
N ALA A 172 10.64 -5.81 -10.37
CA ALA A 172 9.24 -6.15 -10.08
C ALA A 172 9.06 -7.65 -9.80
N VAL A 173 9.78 -8.51 -10.54
CA VAL A 173 9.82 -9.96 -10.26
C VAL A 173 10.49 -10.23 -8.91
N GLU A 174 11.60 -9.57 -8.59
CA GLU A 174 12.25 -9.68 -7.28
C GLU A 174 11.30 -9.31 -6.13
N TYR A 175 10.55 -8.21 -6.25
CA TYR A 175 9.56 -7.81 -5.25
C TYR A 175 8.47 -8.87 -5.06
N ALA A 176 7.92 -9.42 -6.16
CA ALA A 176 6.93 -10.50 -6.08
C ALA A 176 7.48 -11.74 -5.35
N LYS A 177 8.71 -12.16 -5.68
CA LYS A 177 9.38 -13.30 -5.00
C LYS A 177 9.68 -13.01 -3.54
N ASN A 178 10.10 -11.78 -3.21
CA ASN A 178 10.32 -11.36 -1.83
C ASN A 178 9.01 -11.38 -1.01
N LEU A 179 7.88 -10.96 -1.58
CA LEU A 179 6.57 -11.05 -0.92
C LEU A 179 6.15 -12.50 -0.64
N ILE A 180 6.39 -13.42 -1.59
CA ILE A 180 6.15 -14.86 -1.40
C ILE A 180 7.02 -15.39 -0.25
N LYS A 181 8.31 -15.03 -0.25
CA LYS A 181 9.24 -15.39 0.84
C LYS A 181 8.77 -14.86 2.20
N LYS A 182 8.33 -13.60 2.25
CA LYS A 182 7.76 -12.98 3.46
C LYS A 182 6.53 -13.76 3.97
N GLN A 183 5.67 -14.26 3.09
CA GLN A 183 4.58 -15.15 3.51
C GLN A 183 5.08 -16.47 4.07
N GLN A 184 6.11 -17.08 3.49
CA GLN A 184 6.68 -18.34 4.01
C GLN A 184 7.29 -18.16 5.41
N GLU A 185 7.88 -16.99 5.68
CA GLU A 185 8.48 -16.64 6.97
C GLU A 185 7.41 -16.34 8.03
N GLY A 186 6.45 -15.49 7.69
CA GLY A 186 5.47 -14.97 8.64
C GLY A 186 4.12 -15.68 8.61
N GLY A 187 3.85 -16.57 7.68
CA GLY A 187 2.57 -17.28 7.52
C GLY A 187 1.51 -16.55 6.68
N LEU A 188 1.55 -15.22 6.56
CA LEU A 188 0.63 -14.41 5.76
C LEU A 188 1.38 -13.47 4.82
N LEU A 189 0.80 -13.18 3.66
CA LEU A 189 1.26 -12.05 2.87
C LEU A 189 1.04 -10.78 3.67
N PRO A 190 2.05 -9.89 3.79
CA PRO A 190 1.84 -8.62 4.43
C PRO A 190 0.84 -7.78 3.63
N LYS A 191 0.08 -6.95 4.34
CA LYS A 191 -0.74 -5.89 3.73
C LYS A 191 0.07 -4.61 3.63
N TRP A 192 0.75 -4.29 4.74
CA TRP A 192 1.68 -3.20 4.87
C TRP A 192 2.84 -3.68 5.74
N GLU A 193 4.00 -3.82 5.11
CA GLU A 193 5.21 -4.33 5.75
C GLU A 193 6.13 -3.18 6.11
N LEU A 194 6.69 -3.24 7.31
CA LEU A 194 7.71 -2.30 7.76
C LEU A 194 8.76 -3.00 8.61
N HIS A 195 9.99 -2.99 8.11
CA HIS A 195 11.20 -3.52 8.72
C HIS A 195 11.06 -4.96 9.27
N GLY A 196 10.46 -5.85 8.49
CA GLY A 196 10.26 -7.26 8.85
C GLY A 196 9.07 -7.53 9.77
N ASP A 197 8.16 -6.56 9.94
CA ASP A 197 6.96 -6.69 10.77
C ASP A 197 5.68 -6.34 9.99
N TYR A 198 4.55 -6.86 10.49
CA TYR A 198 3.21 -6.55 10.04
C TYR A 198 2.68 -5.32 10.80
N SER A 199 2.26 -4.26 10.12
CA SER A 199 1.58 -3.15 10.81
C SER A 199 0.06 -3.39 10.95
N GLY A 200 -0.53 -4.15 10.02
CA GLY A 200 -1.97 -4.40 9.91
C GLY A 200 -2.75 -3.34 9.11
N THR A 201 -2.10 -2.23 8.79
CA THR A 201 -2.49 -1.23 7.79
C THR A 201 -2.48 -1.87 6.39
N MET A 202 -3.29 -1.49 5.39
CA MET A 202 -4.68 -1.07 5.49
C MET A 202 -5.59 -2.30 5.24
N VAL A 203 -6.60 -2.19 4.39
CA VAL A 203 -7.61 -3.22 4.15
C VAL A 203 -7.16 -4.32 3.18
N GLY A 204 -7.88 -5.44 3.22
CA GLY A 204 -7.72 -6.60 2.33
C GLY A 204 -6.35 -7.28 2.37
N TYR A 205 -5.85 -7.71 1.21
CA TYR A 205 -4.57 -8.44 1.06
C TYR A 205 -3.86 -8.04 -0.25
N PRO A 206 -3.45 -6.76 -0.39
CA PRO A 206 -3.00 -6.15 -1.64
C PRO A 206 -1.78 -6.81 -2.30
N ALA A 207 -0.92 -7.49 -1.53
CA ALA A 207 0.24 -8.20 -2.07
C ALA A 207 -0.13 -9.18 -3.20
N VAL A 208 -1.33 -9.75 -3.20
CA VAL A 208 -1.76 -10.67 -4.26
C VAL A 208 -1.90 -9.99 -5.61
N SER A 209 -2.23 -8.70 -5.66
CA SER A 209 -2.30 -7.93 -6.91
C SER A 209 -0.90 -7.77 -7.51
N ILE A 210 0.07 -7.38 -6.69
CA ILE A 210 1.47 -7.19 -7.10
C ILE A 210 2.08 -8.50 -7.61
N ILE A 211 1.87 -9.60 -6.89
CA ILE A 211 2.37 -10.93 -7.28
C ILE A 211 1.70 -11.37 -8.59
N ALA A 212 0.38 -11.23 -8.70
CA ALA A 212 -0.34 -11.61 -9.91
C ALA A 212 0.11 -10.81 -11.14
N ASP A 213 0.29 -9.49 -11.01
CA ASP A 213 0.71 -8.62 -12.11
C ASP A 213 2.10 -9.02 -12.65
N ALA A 214 3.07 -9.24 -11.75
CA ALA A 214 4.40 -9.72 -12.12
C ALA A 214 4.36 -11.11 -12.78
N MET A 215 3.59 -12.05 -12.22
CA MET A 215 3.47 -13.42 -12.76
C MET A 215 2.80 -13.47 -14.13
N ILE A 216 1.81 -12.60 -14.38
CA ILE A 216 1.09 -12.55 -15.66
C ILE A 216 1.97 -11.92 -16.75
N LYS A 217 2.71 -10.85 -16.40
CA LYS A 217 3.58 -10.14 -17.35
C LYS A 217 4.89 -10.89 -17.64
N TYR A 218 5.43 -11.61 -16.65
CA TYR A 218 6.72 -12.30 -16.73
C TYR A 218 6.64 -13.79 -16.30
N PRO A 219 5.74 -14.60 -16.88
CA PRO A 219 5.50 -15.97 -16.42
C PRO A 219 6.75 -16.87 -16.50
N GLU A 220 7.67 -16.62 -17.43
CA GLU A 220 8.92 -17.35 -17.59
C GLU A 220 9.92 -17.12 -16.45
N SER A 221 9.77 -16.03 -15.69
CA SER A 221 10.62 -15.74 -14.53
C SER A 221 10.20 -16.51 -13.27
N PHE A 222 9.10 -17.28 -13.34
CA PHE A 222 8.58 -18.11 -12.26
C PHE A 222 8.51 -19.57 -12.69
N SER A 223 9.26 -20.42 -11.98
CA SER A 223 9.18 -21.87 -12.08
C SER A 223 7.81 -22.41 -11.65
N ASP A 224 7.48 -23.64 -12.04
CA ASP A 224 6.23 -24.29 -11.64
C ASP A 224 6.06 -24.36 -10.12
N GLN A 225 7.16 -24.49 -9.37
CA GLN A 225 7.12 -24.48 -7.92
C GLN A 225 6.83 -23.08 -7.38
N GLU A 226 7.51 -22.04 -7.87
CA GLU A 226 7.25 -20.66 -7.45
C GLU A 226 5.81 -20.22 -7.76
N ARG A 227 5.22 -20.67 -8.88
CA ARG A 227 3.80 -20.40 -9.18
C ARG A 227 2.86 -21.06 -8.17
N LYS A 228 3.18 -22.28 -7.71
CA LYS A 228 2.41 -22.97 -6.67
C LYS A 228 2.60 -22.30 -5.31
N ASP A 229 3.81 -21.85 -5.00
CA ASP A 229 4.12 -21.15 -3.76
C ASP A 229 3.41 -19.79 -3.71
N ALA A 230 3.36 -19.05 -4.83
CA ALA A 230 2.58 -17.83 -4.96
C ALA A 230 1.09 -18.06 -4.70
N LEU A 231 0.52 -19.10 -5.33
CA LEU A 231 -0.88 -19.46 -5.10
C LEU A 231 -1.11 -19.87 -3.64
N ALA A 232 -0.23 -20.68 -3.05
CA ALA A 232 -0.34 -21.09 -1.65
C ALA A 232 -0.29 -19.90 -0.70
N ALA A 233 0.63 -18.95 -0.93
CA ALA A 233 0.74 -17.72 -0.15
C ALA A 233 -0.54 -16.88 -0.22
N ALA A 234 -1.13 -16.78 -1.41
CA ALA A 234 -2.38 -16.06 -1.61
C ALA A 234 -3.57 -16.73 -0.91
N LEU A 235 -3.67 -18.06 -1.00
CA LEU A 235 -4.71 -18.85 -0.32
C LEU A 235 -4.60 -18.79 1.20
N ALA A 236 -3.39 -18.84 1.75
CA ALA A 236 -3.15 -18.68 3.18
C ALA A 236 -3.67 -17.31 3.67
N SER A 237 -3.46 -16.27 2.87
CA SER A 237 -3.83 -14.89 3.24
C SER A 237 -5.31 -14.59 3.07
N SER A 238 -5.99 -15.24 2.11
CA SER A 238 -7.41 -15.03 1.84
C SER A 238 -8.35 -15.98 2.60
N ASN A 239 -7.81 -16.93 3.37
CA ASN A 239 -8.56 -17.92 4.16
C ASN A 239 -7.91 -18.20 5.51
N TYR A 240 -7.26 -17.21 6.13
CA TYR A 240 -6.61 -17.43 7.42
C TYR A 240 -7.60 -17.78 8.53
N HIS A 241 -7.10 -18.52 9.52
CA HIS A 241 -7.81 -18.86 10.74
C HIS A 241 -7.04 -18.29 11.95
N PRO A 242 -7.65 -17.40 12.78
CA PRO A 242 -6.93 -16.76 13.89
C PRO A 242 -6.25 -17.72 14.87
N GLU A 243 -6.78 -18.93 15.03
CA GLU A 243 -6.20 -20.00 15.83
C GLU A 243 -4.81 -20.45 15.36
N ASP A 244 -4.48 -20.32 14.08
CA ASP A 244 -3.17 -20.68 13.54
C ASP A 244 -2.06 -19.69 13.98
N PHE A 245 -2.46 -18.50 14.46
CA PHE A 245 -1.57 -17.40 14.80
C PHE A 245 -1.53 -17.12 16.31
N GLN A 246 -1.95 -18.06 17.17
CA GLN A 246 -1.91 -17.89 18.63
C GLN A 246 -0.53 -17.58 19.21
N HIS A 247 0.53 -17.85 18.44
CA HIS A 247 1.91 -17.53 18.79
C HIS A 247 2.25 -16.03 18.60
N TRP A 248 1.42 -15.27 17.88
CA TRP A 248 1.59 -13.83 17.72
C TRP A 248 1.13 -13.05 18.94
N HIS A 249 1.70 -11.86 19.14
CA HIS A 249 1.22 -10.94 20.16
C HIS A 249 -0.22 -10.49 19.86
N GLN A 250 -1.07 -10.45 20.89
CA GLN A 250 -2.50 -10.11 20.74
C GLN A 250 -2.74 -8.75 20.06
N GLY A 251 -1.90 -7.76 20.34
CA GLY A 251 -2.00 -6.44 19.71
C GLY A 251 -1.80 -6.50 18.19
N LEU A 252 -0.97 -7.41 17.70
CA LEU A 252 -0.75 -7.64 16.28
C LEU A 252 -1.92 -8.38 15.65
N LEU A 253 -2.40 -9.45 16.31
CA LEU A 253 -3.57 -10.21 15.86
C LEU A 253 -4.78 -9.31 15.61
N ASN A 254 -5.05 -8.38 16.51
CA ASN A 254 -6.19 -7.45 16.40
C ASN A 254 -6.09 -6.51 15.18
N LYS A 255 -4.87 -6.20 14.72
CA LYS A 255 -4.64 -5.32 13.58
C LYS A 255 -4.61 -6.09 12.26
N VAL A 256 -4.03 -7.28 12.24
CA VAL A 256 -3.84 -8.06 11.00
C VAL A 256 -5.05 -8.93 10.68
N LEU A 257 -5.58 -9.64 11.69
CA LEU A 257 -6.60 -10.69 11.55
C LEU A 257 -8.02 -10.17 11.78
N THR A 258 -8.39 -9.14 11.02
CA THR A 258 -9.74 -8.57 11.02
C THR A 258 -10.82 -9.60 10.64
N PRO A 259 -12.06 -9.50 11.13
CA PRO A 259 -13.07 -10.56 10.99
C PRO A 259 -13.68 -10.70 9.59
N HIS A 260 -13.34 -9.82 8.64
CA HIS A 260 -13.91 -9.84 7.29
C HIS A 260 -13.68 -11.17 6.54
N ILE A 261 -12.53 -11.83 6.71
CA ILE A 261 -12.25 -13.15 6.08
C ILE A 261 -13.22 -14.21 6.57
N LYS A 262 -13.47 -14.26 7.88
CA LYS A 262 -14.47 -15.16 8.47
C LYS A 262 -15.84 -14.95 7.82
N TYR A 263 -16.29 -13.70 7.73
CA TYR A 263 -17.60 -13.39 7.15
C TYR A 263 -17.66 -13.68 5.65
N ILE A 264 -16.61 -13.42 4.89
CA ILE A 264 -16.56 -13.77 3.47
C ILE A 264 -16.63 -15.29 3.29
N ALA A 265 -15.97 -16.08 4.13
CA ALA A 265 -16.06 -17.53 4.10
C ALA A 265 -17.46 -18.05 4.46
N GLU A 266 -18.09 -17.49 5.49
CA GLU A 266 -19.39 -17.95 6.01
C GLU A 266 -20.60 -17.44 5.18
N LEU A 267 -20.55 -16.18 4.74
CA LEU A 267 -21.68 -15.46 4.13
C LEU A 267 -21.46 -15.13 2.65
N GLY A 268 -20.21 -15.19 2.16
CA GLY A 268 -19.83 -14.77 0.81
C GLY A 268 -19.71 -13.26 0.62
N PHE A 269 -19.73 -12.48 1.71
CA PHE A 269 -19.53 -11.03 1.74
C PHE A 269 -19.14 -10.57 3.16
N ALA A 270 -18.59 -9.36 3.28
CA ALA A 270 -18.35 -8.69 4.56
C ALA A 270 -19.57 -7.85 4.97
N PRO A 271 -20.30 -8.20 6.06
CA PRO A 271 -21.44 -7.43 6.52
C PRO A 271 -21.04 -6.23 7.39
N ALA A 272 -21.88 -5.21 7.37
CA ALA A 272 -21.79 -4.03 8.21
C ALA A 272 -21.94 -4.38 9.70
N VAL A 273 -21.33 -3.55 10.55
CA VAL A 273 -21.40 -3.68 12.01
C VAL A 273 -22.85 -3.61 12.51
N GLU A 274 -23.23 -4.62 13.28
CA GLU A 274 -24.46 -4.70 14.06
C GLU A 274 -24.12 -4.60 15.54
N ARG A 275 -24.82 -3.74 16.28
CA ARG A 275 -24.60 -3.53 17.73
C ARG A 275 -25.88 -3.72 18.53
N ASP A 276 -25.74 -4.18 19.76
CA ASP A 276 -26.86 -4.27 20.70
C ASP A 276 -27.26 -2.89 21.26
N GLY A 277 -28.30 -2.88 22.11
CA GLY A 277 -28.79 -1.65 22.75
C GLY A 277 -27.77 -0.99 23.71
N GLU A 278 -26.69 -1.68 24.07
CA GLU A 278 -25.59 -1.19 24.89
C GLU A 278 -24.36 -0.77 24.06
N GLY A 279 -24.41 -0.95 22.73
CA GLY A 279 -23.34 -0.60 21.80
C GLY A 279 -22.28 -1.70 21.61
N ASN A 280 -22.47 -2.90 22.17
CA ASN A 280 -21.54 -4.00 21.95
C ASN A 280 -21.70 -4.58 20.55
N LEU A 281 -20.58 -4.97 19.93
CA LEU A 281 -20.58 -5.62 18.62
C LEU A 281 -21.28 -6.99 18.71
N ILE A 282 -22.34 -7.19 17.93
CA ILE A 282 -23.01 -8.48 17.77
C ILE A 282 -22.37 -9.22 16.59
N ASN A 283 -22.42 -8.61 15.41
CA ASN A 283 -21.91 -9.17 14.15
C ASN A 283 -21.32 -8.06 13.27
N GLY A 284 -20.58 -8.46 12.24
CA GLY A 284 -20.09 -7.57 11.20
C GLY A 284 -18.65 -7.10 11.40
N THR A 285 -18.19 -6.35 10.41
CA THR A 285 -16.87 -5.76 10.38
C THR A 285 -16.98 -4.28 10.03
N THR A 286 -16.11 -3.46 10.63
CA THR A 286 -15.91 -2.10 10.13
C THR A 286 -15.35 -2.16 8.71
N GLU A 287 -15.55 -1.07 7.96
CA GLU A 287 -15.08 -0.92 6.58
C GLU A 287 -15.62 -2.00 5.63
N SER A 288 -16.83 -2.50 5.95
CA SER A 288 -17.45 -3.67 5.31
C SER A 288 -17.54 -3.57 3.79
N VAL A 289 -17.83 -2.38 3.24
CA VAL A 289 -17.93 -2.18 1.80
C VAL A 289 -16.54 -2.18 1.18
N SER A 290 -15.56 -1.46 1.75
CA SER A 290 -14.17 -1.47 1.27
C SER A 290 -13.60 -2.88 1.21
N TYR A 291 -13.70 -3.64 2.32
CA TYR A 291 -13.25 -5.03 2.37
C TYR A 291 -13.97 -5.88 1.34
N GLY A 292 -15.28 -5.72 1.18
CA GLY A 292 -16.07 -6.47 0.21
C GLY A 292 -15.65 -6.21 -1.24
N LEU A 293 -15.35 -4.96 -1.59
CA LEU A 293 -14.97 -4.55 -2.95
C LEU A 293 -13.52 -4.90 -3.28
N GLU A 294 -12.57 -4.55 -2.41
CA GLU A 294 -11.17 -4.86 -2.66
C GLU A 294 -10.90 -6.36 -2.64
N ASN A 295 -11.49 -7.11 -1.71
CA ASN A 295 -11.31 -8.55 -1.70
C ASN A 295 -11.92 -9.21 -2.94
N ALA A 296 -12.96 -8.64 -3.55
CA ALA A 296 -13.47 -9.14 -4.82
C ALA A 296 -12.44 -8.94 -5.95
N TYR A 297 -11.70 -7.82 -5.96
CA TYR A 297 -10.59 -7.61 -6.88
C TYR A 297 -9.41 -8.54 -6.58
N TYR A 298 -9.00 -8.64 -5.32
CA TYR A 298 -7.92 -9.52 -4.91
C TYR A 298 -8.24 -11.00 -5.20
N ASP A 299 -9.48 -11.44 -5.01
CA ASP A 299 -9.92 -12.79 -5.38
C ASP A 299 -9.82 -13.01 -6.90
N TRP A 300 -10.05 -11.99 -7.74
CA TRP A 300 -9.79 -12.09 -9.18
C TRP A 300 -8.28 -12.26 -9.48
N CYS A 301 -7.39 -11.56 -8.77
CA CYS A 301 -5.95 -11.75 -8.87
C CYS A 301 -5.54 -13.17 -8.47
N ILE A 302 -6.11 -13.71 -7.40
CA ILE A 302 -5.89 -15.10 -6.97
C ILE A 302 -6.36 -16.09 -8.04
N ALA A 303 -7.49 -15.82 -8.68
CA ALA A 303 -7.93 -16.65 -9.81
C ALA A 303 -6.89 -16.64 -10.94
N GLN A 304 -6.31 -15.48 -11.30
CA GLN A 304 -5.29 -15.44 -12.34
C GLN A 304 -4.03 -16.23 -11.95
N MET A 305 -3.58 -16.13 -10.70
CA MET A 305 -2.49 -16.96 -10.18
C MET A 305 -2.84 -18.45 -10.23
N ALA A 306 -4.05 -18.84 -9.86
CA ALA A 306 -4.51 -20.22 -9.91
C ALA A 306 -4.49 -20.79 -11.32
N LYS A 307 -4.87 -19.97 -12.32
CA LYS A 307 -4.79 -20.34 -13.74
C LYS A 307 -3.34 -20.57 -14.18
N LEU A 308 -2.42 -19.69 -13.79
CA LEU A 308 -0.98 -19.85 -14.10
C LEU A 308 -0.33 -21.06 -13.41
N ALA A 309 -0.82 -21.42 -12.23
CA ALA A 309 -0.39 -22.60 -11.48
C ALA A 309 -1.09 -23.91 -11.92
N GLY A 310 -2.01 -23.85 -12.89
CA GLY A 310 -2.73 -25.03 -13.41
C GLY A 310 -3.82 -25.58 -12.48
N SER A 311 -4.38 -24.74 -11.61
CA SER A 311 -5.43 -25.13 -10.65
C SER A 311 -6.80 -24.61 -11.07
N ASP A 312 -7.45 -25.32 -11.99
CA ASP A 312 -8.76 -24.93 -12.55
C ASP A 312 -9.87 -24.85 -11.50
N ALA A 313 -9.86 -25.74 -10.50
CA ALA A 313 -10.86 -25.73 -9.44
C ALA A 313 -10.79 -24.44 -8.60
N ILE A 314 -9.58 -24.03 -8.22
CA ILE A 314 -9.35 -22.79 -7.47
C ILE A 314 -9.64 -21.58 -8.37
N TYR A 315 -9.25 -21.61 -9.64
CA TYR A 315 -9.61 -20.56 -10.60
C TYR A 315 -11.13 -20.32 -10.62
N LEU A 316 -11.94 -21.37 -10.78
CA LEU A 316 -13.40 -21.24 -10.85
C LEU A 316 -14.01 -20.74 -9.53
N GLU A 317 -13.49 -21.20 -8.40
CA GLU A 317 -13.93 -20.75 -7.08
C GLU A 317 -13.67 -19.25 -6.86
N TYR A 318 -12.45 -18.80 -7.13
CA TYR A 318 -12.04 -17.42 -6.92
C TYR A 318 -12.63 -16.47 -7.96
N MET A 319 -12.86 -16.92 -9.21
CA MET A 319 -13.66 -16.17 -10.17
C MET A 319 -15.10 -15.96 -9.66
N LYS A 320 -15.70 -16.94 -8.97
CA LYS A 320 -17.03 -16.77 -8.35
C LYS A 320 -16.97 -15.76 -7.19
N ARG A 321 -15.98 -15.87 -6.31
CA ARG A 321 -15.77 -14.92 -5.20
C ARG A 321 -15.55 -13.49 -5.70
N SER A 322 -14.84 -13.32 -6.81
CA SER A 322 -14.62 -12.01 -7.44
C SER A 322 -15.88 -11.27 -7.87
N LYS A 323 -17.05 -11.94 -7.90
CA LYS A 323 -18.34 -11.33 -8.21
C LYS A 323 -19.13 -10.90 -6.96
N ALA A 324 -18.57 -11.03 -5.76
CA ALA A 324 -19.21 -10.67 -4.51
C ALA A 324 -19.58 -9.18 -4.42
N TYR A 325 -18.82 -8.30 -5.10
CA TYR A 325 -19.09 -6.85 -5.17
C TYR A 325 -20.55 -6.54 -5.59
N LYS A 326 -21.15 -7.38 -6.45
CA LYS A 326 -22.52 -7.18 -6.96
C LYS A 326 -23.57 -7.14 -5.86
N ARG A 327 -23.29 -7.74 -4.70
CA ARG A 327 -24.20 -7.74 -3.56
C ARG A 327 -24.37 -6.35 -2.96
N TYR A 328 -23.34 -5.52 -3.02
CA TYR A 328 -23.33 -4.21 -2.37
C TYR A 328 -24.05 -3.14 -3.18
N PHE A 329 -24.26 -3.32 -4.49
CA PHE A 329 -24.87 -2.28 -5.31
C PHE A 329 -26.38 -2.18 -5.10
N ASP A 330 -26.83 -1.15 -4.37
CA ASP A 330 -28.24 -0.81 -4.18
C ASP A 330 -28.75 -0.02 -5.39
N HIS A 331 -29.14 -0.73 -6.46
CA HIS A 331 -29.72 -0.11 -7.65
C HIS A 331 -31.16 0.36 -7.36
N ASN A 332 -31.31 1.66 -7.08
CA ASN A 332 -32.58 2.29 -6.78
C ASN A 332 -32.65 3.75 -7.29
N PRO A 333 -32.84 3.97 -8.61
CA PRO A 333 -32.87 5.30 -9.21
C PRO A 333 -33.89 6.26 -8.58
N ALA A 334 -35.02 5.73 -8.09
CA ALA A 334 -36.04 6.55 -7.43
C ALA A 334 -35.57 7.09 -6.07
N ARG A 335 -34.84 6.27 -5.29
CA ARG A 335 -34.25 6.69 -4.01
C ARG A 335 -33.17 7.73 -4.20
N TYR A 336 -32.35 7.57 -5.24
CA TYR A 336 -31.14 8.36 -5.46
C TYR A 336 -31.30 9.47 -6.52
N ALA A 337 -32.54 9.79 -6.90
CA ALA A 337 -32.84 10.80 -7.91
C ALA A 337 -32.25 12.19 -7.57
N GLU A 338 -32.18 12.56 -6.28
CA GLU A 338 -31.58 13.82 -5.84
C GLU A 338 -30.06 13.89 -6.05
N HIS A 339 -29.42 12.75 -6.29
CA HIS A 339 -27.99 12.62 -6.53
C HIS A 339 -27.67 12.40 -8.01
N ASN A 340 -28.67 12.37 -8.91
CA ASN A 340 -28.49 11.98 -10.32
C ASN A 340 -27.78 10.63 -10.50
N SER A 341 -27.95 9.71 -9.55
CA SER A 341 -27.33 8.39 -9.55
C SER A 341 -28.38 7.28 -9.57
N THR A 342 -28.06 6.14 -10.18
CA THR A 342 -28.91 4.94 -10.15
C THR A 342 -28.72 4.10 -8.91
N GLY A 343 -27.63 4.28 -8.16
CA GLY A 343 -27.33 3.46 -7.00
C GLY A 343 -25.93 3.69 -6.43
N PHE A 344 -25.66 3.04 -5.30
CA PHE A 344 -24.38 3.10 -4.61
C PHE A 344 -24.00 1.72 -4.07
N MET A 345 -22.70 1.48 -3.87
CA MET A 345 -22.23 0.36 -3.05
C MET A 345 -22.59 0.62 -1.60
N ARG A 346 -23.71 0.04 -1.14
CA ARG A 346 -24.33 0.27 0.17
C ARG A 346 -23.99 -0.87 1.14
N PRO A 347 -23.78 -0.58 2.44
CA PRO A 347 -23.48 -1.62 3.42
C PRO A 347 -24.67 -2.56 3.62
N ILE A 348 -24.39 -3.85 3.77
CA ILE A 348 -25.39 -4.92 3.96
C ILE A 348 -25.20 -5.51 5.36
N MET A 349 -26.29 -5.72 6.09
CA MET A 349 -26.29 -6.39 7.39
C MET A 349 -26.05 -7.91 7.23
N SER A 350 -25.72 -8.60 8.32
CA SER A 350 -25.44 -10.05 8.30
C SER A 350 -26.64 -10.89 7.83
N ASP A 351 -27.87 -10.40 8.00
CA ASP A 351 -29.11 -11.03 7.54
C ASP A 351 -29.43 -10.77 6.04
N GLY A 352 -28.59 -9.98 5.36
CA GLY A 352 -28.76 -9.61 3.96
C GLY A 352 -29.60 -8.36 3.72
N SER A 353 -30.15 -7.73 4.77
CA SER A 353 -30.85 -6.45 4.64
C SER A 353 -29.88 -5.28 4.43
N TRP A 354 -30.34 -4.20 3.82
CA TRP A 354 -29.52 -2.99 3.69
C TRP A 354 -29.36 -2.26 5.03
N SER A 355 -28.16 -1.77 5.33
CA SER A 355 -27.93 -0.93 6.50
C SER A 355 -28.73 0.38 6.42
N THR A 356 -29.39 0.77 7.51
CA THR A 356 -30.22 1.99 7.62
C THR A 356 -29.96 2.75 8.92
N PRO A 357 -29.98 4.09 8.93
CA PRO A 357 -30.12 4.97 7.77
C PRO A 357 -28.89 4.93 6.85
N PHE A 358 -29.05 5.37 5.60
CA PHE A 358 -27.97 5.42 4.62
C PHE A 358 -27.92 6.79 3.95
N ASP A 359 -26.76 7.42 4.05
CA ASP A 359 -26.39 8.68 3.42
C ASP A 359 -25.08 8.46 2.63
N PRO A 360 -25.07 8.65 1.30
CA PRO A 360 -23.88 8.40 0.49
C PRO A 360 -22.74 9.40 0.75
N TYR A 361 -23.02 10.55 1.38
CA TYR A 361 -22.00 11.54 1.76
C TYR A 361 -21.29 11.24 3.09
N ASN A 362 -21.80 10.28 3.87
CA ASN A 362 -21.27 10.01 5.20
C ASN A 362 -19.89 9.35 5.13
N ALA A 363 -18.86 10.09 5.54
CA ALA A 363 -17.49 9.60 5.70
C ALA A 363 -17.15 9.47 7.19
N VAL A 364 -16.89 8.24 7.65
CA VAL A 364 -16.53 7.95 9.05
C VAL A 364 -15.29 7.05 9.07
N HIS A 365 -14.15 7.62 9.42
CA HIS A 365 -12.87 6.92 9.47
C HIS A 365 -12.87 5.81 10.53
N GLU A 366 -12.22 4.67 10.20
CA GLU A 366 -11.94 3.47 11.03
C GLU A 366 -13.15 2.68 11.55
N THR A 367 -14.30 3.35 11.73
CA THR A 367 -15.50 2.80 12.35
C THR A 367 -16.70 2.75 11.41
N GLY A 368 -16.61 3.43 10.26
CA GLY A 368 -17.61 3.42 9.20
C GLY A 368 -17.59 2.15 8.36
N ASN A 369 -18.23 2.20 7.20
CA ASN A 369 -18.29 1.09 6.24
C ASN A 369 -17.36 1.28 5.03
N TYR A 370 -16.69 2.43 4.96
CA TYR A 370 -15.81 2.86 3.88
C TYR A 370 -14.49 3.29 4.51
N THR A 371 -13.38 2.90 3.91
CA THR A 371 -12.02 3.20 4.37
C THR A 371 -11.65 4.53 3.76
N GLU A 372 -11.42 5.53 4.61
CA GLU A 372 -11.02 6.89 4.22
C GLU A 372 -11.85 7.51 3.08
N GLY A 373 -13.15 7.25 3.11
CA GLY A 373 -14.06 7.73 2.07
C GLY A 373 -15.52 7.51 2.42
N ASN A 374 -16.36 7.63 1.42
CA ASN A 374 -17.79 7.38 1.50
C ASN A 374 -18.28 6.55 0.28
N ALA A 375 -19.60 6.47 0.12
CA ALA A 375 -20.20 5.66 -0.94
C ALA A 375 -19.90 6.20 -2.34
N TRP A 376 -19.68 7.51 -2.51
CA TRP A 376 -19.34 8.12 -3.79
C TRP A 376 -18.02 7.61 -4.33
N GLN A 377 -16.95 7.62 -3.52
CA GLN A 377 -15.63 7.15 -3.94
C GLN A 377 -15.63 5.62 -4.14
N TRP A 378 -16.12 4.88 -3.15
CA TRP A 378 -16.04 3.41 -3.15
C TRP A 378 -16.94 2.72 -4.18
N THR A 379 -17.94 3.39 -4.75
CA THR A 379 -18.82 2.76 -5.75
C THR A 379 -18.08 2.29 -7.01
N TRP A 380 -16.91 2.84 -7.28
CA TRP A 380 -16.14 2.62 -8.51
C TRP A 380 -15.10 1.51 -8.42
N PHE A 381 -14.84 0.95 -7.23
CA PHE A 381 -13.76 -0.02 -7.03
C PHE A 381 -14.16 -1.44 -7.48
N VAL A 382 -14.30 -1.62 -8.80
CA VAL A 382 -14.50 -2.92 -9.48
C VAL A 382 -13.63 -3.01 -10.74
N PRO A 383 -12.31 -2.78 -10.65
CA PRO A 383 -11.45 -2.68 -11.83
C PRO A 383 -11.39 -3.97 -12.65
N HIS A 384 -11.53 -5.14 -12.01
CA HIS A 384 -11.51 -6.45 -12.67
C HIS A 384 -12.77 -6.80 -13.48
N ASP A 385 -13.86 -6.02 -13.35
CA ASP A 385 -15.15 -6.34 -13.99
C ASP A 385 -16.00 -5.10 -14.30
N ILE A 386 -15.43 -4.15 -15.06
CA ILE A 386 -16.13 -2.92 -15.49
C ILE A 386 -17.47 -3.21 -16.18
N ASN A 387 -17.55 -4.26 -17.01
CA ASN A 387 -18.81 -4.65 -17.65
C ASN A 387 -19.85 -5.15 -16.63
N GLY A 388 -19.44 -5.89 -15.61
CA GLY A 388 -20.32 -6.28 -14.52
C GLY A 388 -20.74 -5.12 -13.63
N LEU A 389 -19.89 -4.10 -13.45
CA LEU A 389 -20.24 -2.85 -12.78
C LEU A 389 -21.31 -2.07 -13.56
N LYS A 390 -21.11 -1.88 -14.88
CA LYS A 390 -22.14 -1.32 -15.77
C LYS A 390 -23.46 -2.07 -15.67
N TYR A 391 -23.41 -3.39 -15.65
CA TYR A 391 -24.61 -4.22 -15.56
C TYR A 391 -25.41 -3.96 -14.28
N VAL A 392 -24.76 -3.91 -13.10
CA VAL A 392 -25.49 -3.63 -11.84
C VAL A 392 -25.99 -2.20 -11.75
N MET A 393 -25.32 -1.25 -12.42
CA MET A 393 -25.74 0.15 -12.50
C MET A 393 -26.95 0.41 -13.39
N GLY A 394 -27.31 -0.52 -14.28
CA GLY A 394 -28.41 -0.36 -15.24
C GLY A 394 -27.96 -0.17 -16.70
N GLY A 395 -26.70 -0.42 -17.02
CA GLY A 395 -26.14 -0.38 -18.37
C GLY A 395 -25.16 0.78 -18.59
N GLU A 396 -24.73 0.94 -19.85
CA GLU A 396 -23.75 1.96 -20.28
C GLU A 396 -24.19 3.39 -19.92
N GLU A 397 -25.45 3.75 -20.21
CA GLU A 397 -25.99 5.08 -19.95
C GLU A 397 -26.03 5.41 -18.46
N ALA A 398 -26.44 4.43 -17.64
CA ALA A 398 -26.46 4.58 -16.19
C ALA A 398 -25.06 4.69 -15.60
N PHE A 399 -24.10 3.91 -16.12
CA PHE A 399 -22.70 4.02 -15.71
C PHE A 399 -22.13 5.42 -15.99
N LEU A 400 -22.35 5.95 -17.20
CA LEU A 400 -21.95 7.30 -17.57
C LEU A 400 -22.64 8.36 -16.68
N SER A 401 -23.95 8.26 -16.49
CA SER A 401 -24.70 9.20 -15.63
C SER A 401 -24.21 9.18 -14.18
N ASN A 402 -23.91 8.00 -13.62
CA ASN A 402 -23.37 7.90 -12.28
C ASN A 402 -21.97 8.51 -12.18
N LEU A 403 -21.14 8.36 -13.23
CA LEU A 403 -19.79 8.90 -13.26
C LEU A 403 -19.82 10.43 -13.35
N ASP A 404 -20.70 10.97 -14.20
CA ASP A 404 -20.99 12.41 -14.22
C ASP A 404 -21.48 12.92 -12.87
N ALA A 405 -22.34 12.14 -12.19
CA ALA A 405 -22.84 12.52 -10.88
C ALA A 405 -21.73 12.64 -9.83
N LEU A 406 -20.71 11.77 -9.85
CA LEU A 406 -19.55 11.86 -8.94
C LEU A 406 -18.85 13.22 -9.08
N PHE A 407 -18.46 13.60 -10.29
CA PHE A 407 -17.68 14.81 -10.54
C PHE A 407 -18.50 16.10 -10.38
N ASN A 408 -19.84 16.01 -10.43
CA ASN A 408 -20.75 17.15 -10.24
C ASN A 408 -21.39 17.24 -8.84
N ALA A 409 -21.23 16.22 -8.00
CA ALA A 409 -21.76 16.20 -6.64
C ALA A 409 -21.13 17.29 -5.76
N LYS A 410 -21.81 17.67 -4.66
CA LYS A 410 -21.26 18.65 -3.72
C LYS A 410 -19.94 18.11 -3.15
N PRO A 411 -18.85 18.89 -3.10
CA PRO A 411 -17.59 18.42 -2.50
C PRO A 411 -17.73 18.10 -1.02
N LEU A 412 -16.88 17.18 -0.54
CA LEU A 412 -16.78 16.85 0.89
C LEU A 412 -16.31 18.06 1.71
N GLU A 413 -16.81 18.16 2.94
CA GLU A 413 -16.35 19.14 3.92
C GLU A 413 -15.38 18.46 4.90
N GLY A 414 -14.08 18.77 4.78
CA GLY A 414 -13.11 18.68 5.89
C GLY A 414 -12.73 17.29 6.42
N THR A 415 -11.90 16.55 5.70
CA THR A 415 -11.01 15.53 6.28
C THR A 415 -9.56 15.83 5.90
N ALA A 416 -8.60 15.49 6.77
CA ALA A 416 -7.19 15.84 6.56
C ALA A 416 -6.58 15.10 5.35
N ASP A 417 -7.06 13.88 5.09
CA ASP A 417 -6.52 12.94 4.10
C ASP A 417 -7.38 12.84 2.83
N MET A 418 -8.39 13.71 2.63
CA MET A 418 -9.21 13.74 1.40
C MET A 418 -9.20 15.13 0.78
N THR A 419 -8.10 15.42 0.08
CA THR A 419 -7.83 16.69 -0.60
C THR A 419 -7.91 16.52 -2.13
N GLY A 420 -7.77 17.61 -2.89
CA GLY A 420 -7.80 17.55 -4.36
C GLY A 420 -9.18 17.17 -4.91
N LEU A 421 -10.20 17.91 -4.47
CA LEU A 421 -11.60 17.59 -4.76
C LEU A 421 -12.05 18.07 -6.15
N ILE A 422 -12.76 17.20 -6.89
CA ILE A 422 -13.54 17.56 -8.09
C ILE A 422 -14.95 16.97 -7.90
N GLY A 423 -15.87 17.78 -7.38
CA GLY A 423 -17.11 17.24 -6.82
C GLY A 423 -16.79 16.26 -5.69
N GLN A 424 -17.26 15.01 -5.80
CA GLN A 424 -16.93 13.94 -4.86
C GLN A 424 -15.67 13.14 -5.24
N TYR A 425 -15.02 13.38 -6.38
CA TYR A 425 -13.71 12.79 -6.66
C TYR A 425 -12.65 13.36 -5.72
N VAL A 426 -11.77 12.51 -5.18
CA VAL A 426 -10.71 12.85 -4.22
C VAL A 426 -9.36 12.41 -4.78
N HIS A 427 -8.51 13.33 -5.21
CA HIS A 427 -7.20 12.96 -5.74
C HIS A 427 -6.17 12.62 -4.65
N GLY A 428 -6.26 13.30 -3.50
CA GLY A 428 -5.30 13.13 -2.41
C GLY A 428 -5.40 11.81 -1.64
N ASN A 429 -6.25 10.88 -2.10
CA ASN A 429 -6.42 9.55 -1.55
C ASN A 429 -6.67 8.53 -2.69
N GLU A 430 -6.18 7.33 -2.50
CA GLU A 430 -5.99 6.26 -3.47
C GLU A 430 -7.26 5.59 -4.06
N PRO A 431 -8.42 5.52 -3.35
CA PRO A 431 -9.62 4.85 -3.87
C PRO A 431 -10.11 5.38 -5.21
N ASP A 432 -9.86 6.66 -5.51
CA ASP A 432 -10.35 7.33 -6.71
C ASP A 432 -9.33 7.41 -7.85
N HIS A 433 -8.09 6.97 -7.65
CA HIS A 433 -7.00 7.15 -8.62
C HIS A 433 -7.32 6.59 -10.03
N HIS A 434 -8.11 5.53 -10.14
CA HIS A 434 -8.53 4.94 -11.42
C HIS A 434 -9.79 5.58 -12.04
N VAL A 435 -10.52 6.41 -11.30
CA VAL A 435 -11.91 6.78 -11.64
C VAL A 435 -12.01 7.69 -12.86
N ALA A 436 -11.11 8.67 -13.02
CA ALA A 436 -11.09 9.54 -14.20
C ALA A 436 -10.90 8.74 -15.51
N TYR A 437 -10.19 7.62 -15.45
CA TYR A 437 -9.96 6.72 -16.58
C TYR A 437 -11.18 5.86 -16.94
N LEU A 438 -12.23 5.85 -16.10
CA LEU A 438 -13.44 5.08 -16.37
C LEU A 438 -14.27 5.64 -17.53
N TYR A 439 -14.14 6.93 -17.87
CA TYR A 439 -14.77 7.49 -19.07
C TYR A 439 -14.28 6.85 -20.37
N ASN A 440 -13.06 6.30 -20.41
CA ASN A 440 -12.59 5.50 -21.56
C ASN A 440 -13.42 4.25 -21.81
N TYR A 441 -14.13 3.76 -20.80
CA TYR A 441 -15.07 2.64 -20.91
C TYR A 441 -16.48 3.13 -21.23
N THR A 442 -16.66 4.37 -21.68
CA THR A 442 -17.98 4.92 -22.04
C THR A 442 -17.97 5.47 -23.46
N SER A 443 -19.10 6.04 -23.89
CA SER A 443 -19.16 6.80 -25.14
C SER A 443 -18.44 8.16 -25.08
N GLU A 444 -17.93 8.59 -23.92
CA GLU A 444 -17.33 9.91 -23.69
C GLU A 444 -15.88 9.89 -23.18
N PRO A 445 -14.93 9.22 -23.87
CA PRO A 445 -13.53 9.12 -23.46
C PRO A 445 -12.81 10.47 -23.36
N TRP A 446 -13.32 11.51 -24.04
CA TRP A 446 -12.78 12.86 -23.97
C TRP A 446 -12.85 13.46 -22.55
N LYS A 447 -13.80 13.01 -21.72
CA LYS A 447 -13.85 13.40 -20.31
C LYS A 447 -12.69 12.84 -19.48
N THR A 448 -12.14 11.66 -19.84
CA THR A 448 -10.89 11.19 -19.21
C THR A 448 -9.78 12.21 -19.45
N GLN A 449 -9.62 12.70 -20.68
CA GLN A 449 -8.58 13.69 -21.01
C GLN A 449 -8.79 14.98 -20.22
N GLU A 450 -10.02 15.50 -20.18
CA GLU A 450 -10.36 16.71 -19.43
C GLU A 450 -10.02 16.60 -17.94
N TYR A 451 -10.45 15.55 -17.26
CA TYR A 451 -10.20 15.40 -15.83
C TYR A 451 -8.73 15.10 -15.52
N VAL A 452 -8.07 14.26 -16.33
CA VAL A 452 -6.64 13.96 -16.13
C VAL A 452 -5.78 15.20 -16.35
N ASP A 453 -6.04 15.99 -17.41
CA ASP A 453 -5.33 17.25 -17.65
C ASP A 453 -5.54 18.23 -16.49
N TYR A 454 -6.78 18.38 -16.02
CA TYR A 454 -7.08 19.23 -14.86
C TYR A 454 -6.29 18.80 -13.61
N ILE A 455 -6.26 17.49 -13.32
CA ILE A 455 -5.54 16.94 -12.17
C ILE A 455 -4.03 17.21 -12.30
N LEU A 456 -3.43 16.91 -13.45
CA LEU A 456 -2.01 17.10 -13.71
C LEU A 456 -1.59 18.57 -13.54
N ASP A 457 -2.43 19.51 -14.00
CA ASP A 457 -2.14 20.95 -13.99
C ASP A 457 -2.44 21.61 -12.62
N THR A 458 -3.36 21.05 -11.83
CA THR A 458 -3.87 21.71 -10.62
C THR A 458 -3.36 21.08 -9.33
N PHE A 459 -3.18 19.77 -9.28
CA PHE A 459 -2.88 19.03 -8.05
C PHE A 459 -1.40 18.70 -7.86
N TYR A 460 -0.56 19.01 -8.86
CA TYR A 460 0.88 18.81 -8.82
C TYR A 460 1.62 20.11 -9.10
N THR A 461 2.52 20.51 -8.19
CA THR A 461 3.32 21.74 -8.34
C THR A 461 4.78 21.52 -7.91
N THR A 462 5.65 22.47 -8.23
CA THR A 462 7.07 22.48 -7.79
C THR A 462 7.26 22.99 -6.37
N LEU A 463 6.18 23.32 -5.66
CA LEU A 463 6.26 23.85 -4.30
C LEU A 463 6.47 22.73 -3.26
N PRO A 464 6.95 23.04 -2.05
CA PRO A 464 7.12 22.04 -0.98
C PRO A 464 5.83 21.29 -0.60
N ASN A 465 4.66 21.89 -0.82
CA ASN A 465 3.33 21.25 -0.67
C ASN A 465 2.73 20.84 -2.02
N GLY A 466 3.59 20.50 -2.99
CA GLY A 466 3.22 20.27 -4.38
C GLY A 466 2.57 18.93 -4.68
N ILE A 467 2.36 18.08 -3.68
CA ILE A 467 1.53 16.88 -3.75
C ILE A 467 0.32 17.13 -2.88
N ILE A 468 -0.87 16.89 -3.44
CA ILE A 468 -2.11 17.36 -2.83
C ILE A 468 -2.51 16.56 -1.57
N GLY A 469 -2.02 15.34 -1.40
CA GLY A 469 -2.22 14.46 -0.24
C GLY A 469 -0.91 13.86 0.27
N ASN A 470 -0.99 12.76 1.02
CA ASN A 470 0.19 11.98 1.37
C ASN A 470 0.86 11.42 0.10
N GLU A 471 2.17 11.24 0.09
CA GLU A 471 2.89 10.74 -1.10
C GLU A 471 2.71 9.22 -1.28
N ASP A 472 2.47 8.53 -0.16
CA ASP A 472 2.21 7.10 -0.02
C ASP A 472 3.19 6.22 -0.78
N VAL A 473 4.47 6.51 -0.52
CA VAL A 473 5.59 5.64 -0.87
C VAL A 473 5.71 5.45 -2.39
N GLY A 474 5.39 6.49 -3.15
CA GLY A 474 5.42 6.51 -4.61
C GLY A 474 4.06 6.41 -5.28
N ALA A 475 2.94 6.25 -4.55
CA ALA A 475 1.62 6.08 -5.14
C ALA A 475 1.16 7.32 -5.91
N MET A 476 1.16 8.49 -5.27
CA MET A 476 0.81 9.77 -5.92
C MET A 476 1.76 10.12 -7.07
N SER A 477 3.06 9.86 -6.88
CA SER A 477 4.08 10.16 -7.89
C SER A 477 4.00 9.24 -9.10
N SER A 478 3.73 7.94 -8.90
CA SER A 478 3.57 6.99 -10.00
C SER A 478 2.27 7.24 -10.79
N TRP A 479 1.20 7.69 -10.13
CA TRP A 479 0.01 8.18 -10.82
C TRP A 479 0.36 9.32 -11.78
N TYR A 480 1.12 10.32 -11.31
CA TYR A 480 1.57 11.43 -12.16
C TYR A 480 2.41 10.95 -13.33
N VAL A 481 3.43 10.10 -13.08
CA VAL A 481 4.33 9.60 -14.13
C VAL A 481 3.55 8.86 -15.21
N MET A 482 2.65 7.94 -14.85
CA MET A 482 1.86 7.20 -15.83
C MET A 482 0.93 8.14 -16.61
N SER A 483 0.21 9.01 -15.90
CA SER A 483 -0.74 9.96 -16.51
C SER A 483 -0.05 10.94 -17.46
N ALA A 484 1.12 11.47 -17.09
CA ALA A 484 1.94 12.34 -17.94
C ALA A 484 2.50 11.62 -19.19
N LEU A 485 2.69 10.30 -19.13
CA LEU A 485 3.00 9.47 -20.29
C LEU A 485 1.76 9.15 -21.15
N GLY A 486 0.56 9.49 -20.68
CA GLY A 486 -0.69 9.37 -21.40
C GLY A 486 -1.43 8.04 -21.20
N PHE A 487 -1.14 7.27 -20.16
CA PHE A 487 -1.85 6.03 -19.86
C PHE A 487 -1.90 5.71 -18.35
N TYR A 488 -2.83 4.84 -17.94
CA TYR A 488 -2.92 4.33 -16.56
C TYR A 488 -3.43 2.89 -16.56
N GLN A 489 -2.92 2.05 -15.66
CA GLN A 489 -3.36 0.67 -15.52
C GLN A 489 -4.56 0.61 -14.54
N VAL A 490 -5.78 0.61 -15.07
CA VAL A 490 -7.01 0.55 -14.25
C VAL A 490 -7.14 -0.78 -13.50
N SER A 491 -6.69 -1.90 -14.08
CA SER A 491 -6.78 -3.24 -13.49
C SER A 491 -5.51 -4.05 -13.62
#